data_AF-A0A4Y2DBK8-F1
#
_entry.id   AF-A0A4Y2DBK8-F1
#
_cell.length_a   1.000
_cell.length_b   1.000
_cell.length_c   1.000
_cell.angle_alpha   90.00
_cell.angle_beta   90.00
_cell.angle_gamma   90.00
#
_symmetry.space_group_name_H-M   'P 1'
#
loop_
_entity.id
_entity.type
_entity.pdbx_description
1 polymer ?
#
loop_
_entity_poly.entity_id
_entity_poly.type
_entity_poly.pdbx_seq_one_letter_code
_entity_poly.pdbx_strand_id
1 'polypeptide(L)'
;MQQHINELLAIVNELQLLGAEVKDMDVIIYLLMSLPADYDVIKSTIETLTLDFVMQRLLNAEELKGEKNPDNIVLLSQVTT
;
A
#
# COMPACT_ATOMS: atom_id res chain seq x y z
N MET A 1 -10.71 -11.76 14.42
CA MET A 1 -9.59 -11.31 13.57
C MET A 1 -8.25 -11.92 13.96
N GLN A 2 -7.66 -11.62 15.13
CA GLN A 2 -6.36 -12.21 15.53
C GLN A 2 -6.35 -13.76 15.45
N GLN A 3 -7.39 -14.41 15.98
CA GLN A 3 -7.52 -15.87 15.91
C GLN A 3 -7.55 -16.37 14.46
N HIS A 4 -8.30 -15.69 13.59
CA HIS A 4 -8.42 -16.05 12.16
C HIS A 4 -7.09 -15.90 11.42
N ILE A 5 -6.29 -14.88 11.74
CA ILE A 5 -4.93 -14.70 11.22
C ILE A 5 -4.01 -15.83 11.71
N ASN A 6 -4.10 -16.20 12.99
CA ASN A 6 -3.28 -17.29 13.53
C ASN A 6 -3.63 -18.64 12.90
N GLU A 7 -4.92 -18.91 12.65
CA GLU A 7 -5.40 -20.11 11.94
C GLU A 7 -4.89 -20.14 10.49
N LEU A 8 -4.97 -19.03 9.77
CA LEU A 8 -4.40 -18.88 8.43
C LEU A 8 -2.90 -19.20 8.40
N LEU A 9 -2.14 -18.60 9.32
CA LEU A 9 -0.69 -18.82 9.40
C LEU A 9 -0.33 -20.27 9.74
N ALA A 10 -1.14 -20.93 10.58
CA ALA A 10 -0.97 -22.36 10.86
C ALA A 10 -1.16 -23.21 9.58
N ILE A 11 -2.18 -22.91 8.78
CA ILE A 11 -2.43 -23.61 7.50
C ILE A 11 -1.29 -23.37 6.51
N VAL A 12 -0.80 -22.13 6.38
CA VAL A 12 0.33 -21.81 5.49
C VAL A 12 1.58 -22.59 5.90
N ASN A 13 1.86 -22.66 7.20
CA ASN A 13 2.99 -23.43 7.72
C ASN A 13 2.83 -24.94 7.42
N GLU A 14 1.64 -25.51 7.61
CA GLU A 14 1.38 -26.91 7.27
C GLU A 14 1.59 -27.19 5.77
N LEU A 15 1.07 -26.32 4.90
CA LEU A 15 1.25 -26.45 3.45
C LEU A 15 2.72 -26.40 3.04
N GLN A 16 3.50 -25.47 3.62
CA GLN A 16 4.93 -25.36 3.37
C GLN A 16 5.71 -26.60 3.88
N LEU A 17 5.32 -27.16 5.04
CA LEU A 17 5.89 -28.42 5.54
C LEU A 17 5.59 -29.62 4.63
N LEU A 18 4.45 -29.61 3.94
CA LEU A 18 4.10 -30.60 2.92
C LEU A 18 4.81 -30.36 1.58
N GLY A 19 5.65 -29.33 1.47
CA GLY A 19 6.43 -29.00 0.28
C GLY A 19 5.66 -28.15 -0.74
N ALA A 20 4.51 -27.59 -0.38
CA ALA A 20 3.81 -26.65 -1.25
C ALA A 20 4.52 -25.29 -1.28
N GLU A 21 4.72 -24.74 -2.47
CA GLU A 21 5.15 -23.35 -2.63
C GLU A 21 3.96 -22.43 -2.36
N VAL A 22 4.01 -21.70 -1.24
CA VAL A 22 3.01 -20.68 -0.89
C VAL A 22 3.71 -19.33 -0.91
N LYS A 23 3.28 -18.43 -1.81
CA LYS A 23 3.85 -17.09 -1.90
C LYS A 23 3.08 -16.15 -0.98
N ASP A 24 3.76 -15.13 -0.49
CA ASP A 24 3.13 -14.09 0.34
C ASP A 24 1.92 -13.46 -0.36
N MET A 25 1.96 -13.34 -1.69
CA MET A 25 0.85 -12.82 -2.48
C MET A 25 -0.39 -13.71 -2.42
N ASP A 26 -0.24 -15.03 -2.39
CA ASP A 26 -1.36 -15.98 -2.25
C ASP A 26 -2.02 -15.82 -0.88
N VAL A 27 -1.19 -15.65 0.17
CA VAL A 27 -1.64 -15.43 1.55
C VAL A 27 -2.37 -14.09 1.69
N ILE A 28 -1.84 -13.02 1.09
CA ILE A 28 -2.45 -11.69 1.08
C ILE A 28 -3.80 -11.73 0.35
N ILE A 29 -3.88 -12.34 -0.83
CA ILE A 29 -5.12 -12.46 -1.61
C ILE A 29 -6.18 -13.23 -0.82
N TYR A 30 -5.81 -14.36 -0.22
CA TYR A 30 -6.74 -15.16 0.59
C TYR A 30 -7.23 -14.38 1.81
N LEU A 31 -6.33 -13.69 2.52
CA LEU A 31 -6.68 -12.86 3.66
C LEU A 31 -7.69 -11.78 3.26
N LEU A 32 -7.42 -11.05 2.17
CA LEU A 32 -8.31 -10.00 1.64
C LEU A 32 -9.67 -10.54 1.19
N MET A 33 -9.72 -11.72 0.59
CA MET A 33 -10.98 -12.39 0.22
C MET A 33 -11.80 -12.82 1.45
N SER A 34 -11.14 -13.13 2.56
CA SER A 34 -11.79 -13.63 3.78
C SER A 34 -12.28 -12.52 4.73
N LEU A 35 -11.94 -11.26 4.45
CA LEU A 35 -12.30 -10.14 5.30
C LEU A 35 -13.82 -9.86 5.28
N PRO A 36 -14.43 -9.54 6.44
CA PRO A 36 -15.80 -9.02 6.49
C PRO A 36 -15.94 -7.67 5.77
N ALA A 37 -17.16 -7.33 5.35
CA ALA A 37 -17.48 -6.06 4.68
C ALA A 37 -17.06 -4.80 5.47
N ASP A 38 -17.01 -4.91 6.80
CA ASP A 38 -16.55 -3.84 7.71
C ASP A 38 -15.10 -3.39 7.42
N TYR A 39 -14.34 -4.20 6.68
CA TYR A 39 -12.96 -3.95 6.28
C TYR A 39 -12.83 -3.54 4.80
N ASP A 40 -13.93 -3.29 4.09
CA ASP A 40 -13.92 -2.95 2.65
C ASP A 40 -13.05 -1.72 2.33
N VAL A 41 -12.98 -0.73 3.22
CA VAL A 41 -12.10 0.44 3.06
C VAL A 41 -10.63 0.02 3.07
N ILE A 42 -10.25 -0.87 3.98
CA ILE A 42 -8.88 -1.39 4.10
C ILE A 42 -8.56 -2.29 2.92
N LYS A 43 -9.50 -3.16 2.54
CA LYS A 43 -9.41 -4.04 1.37
C LYS A 43 -9.19 -3.23 0.11
N SER A 44 -10.03 -2.23 -0.15
CA SER A 44 -9.92 -1.34 -1.29
C SER A 44 -8.60 -0.55 -1.27
N THR A 45 -8.15 -0.08 -0.11
CA THR A 45 -6.85 0.61 0.03
C THR A 45 -5.69 -0.30 -0.35
N ILE A 46 -5.70 -1.56 0.10
CA ILE A 46 -4.65 -2.53 -0.22
C ILE A 46 -4.71 -2.94 -1.70
N GLU A 47 -5.91 -3.13 -2.26
CA GLU A 47 -6.12 -3.39 -3.68
C GLU A 47 -5.65 -2.22 -4.58
N THR A 48 -5.78 -0.98 -4.09
CA THR A 48 -5.35 0.23 -4.81
C THR A 48 -3.88 0.59 -4.59
N LEU A 49 -3.15 -0.07 -3.68
CA LEU A 49 -1.68 -0.04 -3.62
C LEU A 49 -1.10 -0.87 -4.79
N THR A 50 -1.50 -0.53 -6.01
CA THR A 50 -0.90 -1.06 -7.23
C THR A 50 0.49 -0.47 -7.41
N LEU A 51 1.33 -1.15 -8.19
CA LEU A 51 2.64 -0.63 -8.58
C LEU A 51 2.54 0.79 -9.16
N ASP A 52 1.47 1.07 -9.89
CA ASP A 52 1.17 2.38 -10.46
C ASP A 52 0.96 3.47 -9.39
N PHE A 53 0.20 3.16 -8.32
CA PHE A 53 0.02 4.08 -7.20
C PHE A 53 1.35 4.37 -6.48
N VAL A 54 2.17 3.34 -6.27
CA VAL A 54 3.50 3.49 -5.66
C VAL A 54 4.41 4.34 -6.56
N MET A 55 4.39 4.11 -7.88
CA MET A 55 5.14 4.90 -8.86
C MET A 55 4.69 6.36 -8.90
N GLN A 56 3.38 6.63 -8.94
CA GLN A 56 2.83 7.99 -8.92
C GLN A 56 3.20 8.74 -7.63
N ARG A 57 3.14 8.06 -6.48
CA ARG A 57 3.57 8.64 -5.20
C ARG A 57 5.06 8.97 -5.17
N LEU A 58 5.90 8.10 -5.74
CA LEU A 58 7.34 8.34 -5.85
C LEU A 58 7.66 9.53 -6.76
N LEU A 59 7.01 9.60 -7.94
CA LEU A 59 7.17 10.71 -8.89
C LEU A 59 6.72 12.04 -8.28
N ASN A 60 5.55 12.09 -7.64
CA ASN A 60 5.05 13.29 -6.96
C ASN A 60 5.98 13.73 -5.82
N ALA A 61 6.58 12.79 -5.08
CA ALA A 61 7.54 13.11 -4.02
C ALA A 61 8.88 13.63 -4.58
N GLU A 62 9.25 13.27 -5.80
CA GLU A 62 10.43 13.76 -6.52
C GLU A 62 10.20 15.19 -7.05
N GLU A 63 9.04 15.44 -7.65
CA GLU A 63 8.61 16.76 -8.13
C GLU A 63 8.57 17.80 -6.99
N LEU A 64 7.99 17.43 -5.84
CA LEU A 64 7.96 18.24 -4.62
C LEU A 64 9.35 18.49 -4.00
N LYS A 65 10.36 17.67 -4.34
CA LYS A 65 11.77 17.92 -3.95
C LYS A 65 12.46 18.89 -4.92
N GLY A 66 12.03 18.93 -6.18
CA GLY A 66 12.52 19.87 -7.20
C GLY A 66 12.00 21.31 -7.03
N GLU A 67 10.83 21.49 -6.41
CA GLU A 67 10.21 22.81 -6.18
C GLU A 67 10.83 23.65 -5.05
N LYS A 68 11.89 23.17 -4.37
CA LYS A 68 12.67 24.03 -3.45
C LYS A 68 13.70 24.87 -4.21
N ASN A 69 13.25 25.72 -5.15
CA ASN A 69 14.03 26.87 -5.56
C ASN A 69 13.60 28.08 -4.70
N PRO A 70 14.44 28.56 -3.75
CA PRO A 70 14.11 29.71 -2.91
C PRO A 70 13.86 31.01 -3.69
N ASP A 71 14.21 31.07 -4.97
CA ASP A 71 14.03 32.26 -5.81
C ASP A 71 12.58 32.50 -6.28
N ASN A 72 11.69 31.51 -6.18
CA ASN A 72 10.28 31.68 -6.58
C ASN A 72 9.38 32.30 -5.49
N ILE A 73 9.85 32.45 -4.25
CA ILE A 73 9.06 33.06 -3.16
C ILE A 73 9.04 34.59 -3.28
N VAL A 74 10.05 35.20 -3.88
CA VAL A 74 10.15 36.67 -3.96
C VAL A 74 9.20 37.26 -5.01
N LEU A 75 8.92 36.55 -6.11
CA LEU A 75 8.09 37.07 -7.21
C LEU A 75 6.59 37.16 -6.89
N LEU A 76 6.07 36.34 -5.96
CA LEU A 76 4.65 36.40 -5.59
C LEU A 76 4.32 37.51 -4.57
N SER A 77 5.33 38.13 -3.95
CA SER A 77 5.14 39.20 -2.97
C SER A 77 5.08 40.62 -3.58
N GLN A 78 5.38 40.78 -4.88
CA GLN A 78 5.45 42.09 -5.54
C GLN A 78 4.30 42.38 -6.52
N VAL A 79 3.36 41.44 -6.72
CA VAL A 79 2.17 41.64 -7.59
C VAL A 79 0.90 41.86 -6.76
N THR A 80 1.03 42.40 -5.55
CA THR A 80 -0.10 42.91 -4.76
C THR A 80 0.28 44.24 -4.12
N THR A 81 0.15 45.33 -4.88
CA THR A 81 -0.34 46.66 -4.47
C THR A 81 -0.49 47.53 -5.71
#